data_AF-A0A1N7I6A2-F1
#
_entry.id   AF-A0A1N7I6A2-F1
#
_cell.length_a   1.000
_cell.length_b   1.000
_cell.length_c   1.000
_cell.angle_alpha   90.00
_cell.angle_beta   90.00
_cell.angle_gamma   90.00
#
_symmetry.space_group_name_H-M   'P 1'
#
loop_
_entity.id
_entity.type
_entity.pdbx_description
1 polymer ?
#
loop_
_entity_poly.entity_id
_entity_poly.type
_entity_poly.pdbx_seq_one_letter_code
_entity_poly.pdbx_strand_id
1 'polypeptide(L)'
;MFRKCKKQYSKKICLSDEDQDGVIFYLDKCPKESGFSEISGCPWPDNDEDGVIDKEDACPHEKGDAQNNGCPWPDTDGDGILDKDDACPTLPGGPEANGCPSNNCDEFFKKEAEILKEFKEKHILEKEKFKALRTVIFDHIPRELFPKNNISVSIHTYTFINDNISNCASKSTLGFNKSLFLDQLFWTKDTFDYVAKKLKKNLFPTYDFGKLPIGTDLLNDYRQGGYYDFIESFPQTLELNRNIMVYYDRGNKEKAEFHPYNTRLKVNFGLYAAKNRVSVEIRNVPKGYYSYTFEYIAGQWKFIKKEEHSY
;
A
#
# COMPACT_ATOMS: atom_id res chain seq x y z
N MET A 1 -51.92 27.21 -64.73
CA MET A 1 -51.38 26.25 -63.74
C MET A 1 -49.91 25.83 -63.98
N PHE A 2 -49.20 26.30 -65.01
CA PHE A 2 -47.80 25.91 -65.31
C PHE A 2 -46.79 27.08 -65.36
N ARG A 3 -46.93 28.08 -64.48
CA ARG A 3 -46.14 29.33 -64.61
C ARG A 3 -44.67 29.23 -64.18
N LYS A 4 -44.20 28.14 -63.53
CA LYS A 4 -42.79 28.01 -63.11
C LYS A 4 -42.02 26.76 -63.60
N CYS A 5 -42.57 25.86 -64.44
CA CYS A 5 -41.69 24.83 -65.03
C CYS A 5 -40.74 25.56 -66.00
N LYS A 6 -39.44 25.60 -65.67
CA LYS A 6 -38.43 26.34 -66.46
C LYS A 6 -38.57 25.93 -67.93
N LYS A 7 -38.49 26.91 -68.85
CA LYS A 7 -38.64 26.72 -70.32
C LYS A 7 -37.77 25.61 -70.95
N GLN A 8 -36.82 25.06 -70.19
CA GLN A 8 -35.85 24.04 -70.61
C GLN A 8 -36.34 22.59 -70.48
N TYR A 9 -37.45 22.30 -69.80
CA TYR A 9 -37.96 20.93 -69.63
C TYR A 9 -39.29 20.70 -70.37
N SER A 10 -39.47 19.50 -70.92
CA SER A 10 -40.72 19.13 -71.62
C SER A 10 -41.87 18.91 -70.61
N LYS A 11 -43.12 19.08 -71.05
CA LYS A 11 -44.32 18.81 -70.21
C LYS A 11 -44.33 17.38 -69.65
N LYS A 12 -43.78 16.41 -70.38
CA LYS A 12 -43.66 15.01 -69.94
C LYS A 12 -42.69 14.89 -68.76
N ILE A 13 -41.57 15.60 -68.79
CA ILE A 13 -40.58 15.62 -67.71
C ILE A 13 -41.12 16.38 -66.49
N CYS A 14 -41.79 17.51 -66.67
CA CYS A 14 -42.37 18.25 -65.53
C CYS A 14 -43.44 17.46 -64.75
N LEU A 15 -44.02 16.41 -65.35
CA LEU A 15 -45.08 15.59 -64.76
C LEU A 15 -44.62 14.15 -64.47
N SER A 16 -43.36 13.81 -64.73
CA SER A 16 -42.80 12.52 -64.32
C SER A 16 -42.41 12.57 -62.84
N ASP A 17 -42.22 11.39 -62.26
CA ASP A 17 -41.70 11.13 -60.93
C ASP A 17 -40.58 10.10 -61.15
N GLU A 18 -39.32 10.53 -60.96
CA GLU A 18 -38.13 9.81 -61.45
C GLU A 18 -37.59 8.83 -60.42
N ASP A 19 -37.65 9.18 -59.13
CA ASP A 19 -37.30 8.30 -58.00
C ASP A 19 -38.50 7.60 -57.35
N GLN A 20 -39.72 7.90 -57.81
CA GLN A 20 -40.97 7.22 -57.44
C GLN A 20 -41.36 7.45 -55.98
N ASP A 21 -41.05 8.62 -55.43
CA ASP A 21 -41.39 8.99 -54.05
C ASP A 21 -42.80 9.61 -53.91
N GLY A 22 -43.50 9.82 -55.03
CA GLY A 22 -44.83 10.41 -55.10
C GLY A 22 -44.85 11.93 -55.28
N VAL A 23 -43.69 12.59 -55.36
CA VAL A 23 -43.51 14.01 -55.66
C VAL A 23 -43.08 14.16 -57.13
N ILE A 24 -43.93 14.76 -57.94
CA ILE A 24 -43.60 14.97 -59.37
C ILE A 24 -42.37 15.89 -59.52
N PHE A 25 -41.52 15.61 -60.51
CA PHE A 25 -40.25 16.28 -60.84
C PHE A 25 -40.26 17.82 -60.74
N TYR A 26 -41.38 18.45 -61.05
CA TYR A 26 -41.50 19.91 -60.98
C TYR A 26 -41.68 20.47 -59.54
N LEU A 27 -42.21 19.67 -58.62
CA LEU A 27 -42.34 19.98 -57.20
C LEU A 27 -41.20 19.40 -56.36
N ASP A 28 -40.47 18.44 -56.92
CA ASP A 28 -39.38 17.75 -56.28
C ASP A 28 -38.07 18.54 -56.35
N LYS A 29 -37.43 18.71 -55.19
CA LYS A 29 -36.12 19.36 -55.04
C LYS A 29 -34.97 18.37 -55.20
N CYS A 30 -35.21 17.07 -55.06
CA CYS A 30 -34.24 16.00 -55.15
C CYS A 30 -34.70 14.90 -56.13
N PRO A 31 -34.91 15.19 -57.44
CA PRO A 31 -35.61 14.29 -58.37
C PRO A 31 -34.92 12.96 -58.73
N LYS A 32 -33.88 12.58 -58.00
CA LYS A 32 -33.10 11.36 -58.19
C LYS A 32 -32.91 10.59 -56.89
N GLU A 33 -33.42 11.09 -55.78
CA GLU A 33 -33.20 10.58 -54.44
C GLU A 33 -34.55 10.53 -53.74
N SER A 34 -35.08 9.33 -53.56
CA SER A 34 -36.41 9.14 -52.95
C SER A 34 -36.50 9.83 -51.60
N GLY A 35 -37.52 10.66 -51.42
CA GLY A 35 -37.69 11.47 -50.23
C GLY A 35 -39.12 11.52 -49.70
N PHE A 36 -39.37 12.57 -48.91
CA PHE A 36 -40.67 12.79 -48.28
C PHE A 36 -41.33 14.04 -48.84
N SER A 37 -42.65 13.96 -49.04
CA SER A 37 -43.46 15.06 -49.57
C SER A 37 -43.35 16.36 -48.75
N GLU A 38 -43.16 16.23 -47.43
CA GLU A 38 -43.04 17.29 -46.44
C GLU A 38 -41.80 18.17 -46.69
N ILE A 39 -40.75 17.62 -47.28
CA ILE A 39 -39.51 18.31 -47.60
C ILE A 39 -39.26 18.36 -49.12
N SER A 40 -40.36 18.35 -49.89
CA SER A 40 -40.35 18.51 -51.34
C SER A 40 -39.55 17.41 -52.06
N GLY A 41 -39.75 16.16 -51.68
CA GLY A 41 -39.17 14.99 -52.35
C GLY A 41 -37.71 14.70 -51.99
N CYS A 42 -37.15 15.40 -51.00
CA CYS A 42 -35.79 15.11 -50.52
C CYS A 42 -35.81 14.12 -49.34
N PRO A 43 -34.72 13.37 -49.10
CA PRO A 43 -34.50 12.69 -47.82
C PRO A 43 -34.27 13.70 -46.70
N TRP A 44 -34.56 13.30 -45.45
CA TRP A 44 -34.20 14.14 -44.29
C TRP A 44 -32.68 14.25 -44.21
N PRO A 45 -32.13 15.46 -43.95
CA PRO A 45 -30.71 15.64 -43.81
C PRO A 45 -30.17 14.93 -42.56
N ASP A 46 -28.95 14.45 -42.69
CA ASP A 46 -28.09 13.87 -41.65
C ASP A 46 -26.70 14.47 -41.96
N ASN A 47 -26.39 15.60 -41.33
CA ASN A 47 -25.23 16.42 -41.73
C ASN A 47 -23.90 15.81 -41.31
N ASP A 48 -23.88 15.05 -40.21
CA ASP A 48 -22.65 14.44 -39.75
C ASP A 48 -22.48 13.01 -40.25
N GLU A 49 -23.52 12.37 -40.82
CA GLU A 49 -23.51 11.02 -41.38
C GLU A 49 -23.31 9.93 -40.31
N ASP A 50 -24.01 10.04 -39.19
CA ASP A 50 -24.05 9.02 -38.13
C ASP A 50 -25.27 8.06 -38.23
N GLY A 51 -26.22 8.37 -39.10
CA GLY A 51 -27.44 7.58 -39.34
C GLY A 51 -28.67 8.03 -38.54
N VAL A 52 -28.55 9.10 -37.74
CA VAL A 52 -29.66 9.80 -37.08
C VAL A 52 -29.95 11.08 -37.86
N ILE A 53 -31.20 11.29 -38.27
CA ILE A 53 -31.55 12.50 -39.03
C ILE A 53 -31.44 13.74 -38.13
N ASP A 54 -31.06 14.89 -38.69
CA ASP A 54 -30.81 16.16 -37.96
C ASP A 54 -31.97 16.57 -37.02
N LYS A 55 -33.20 16.12 -37.32
CA LYS A 55 -34.40 16.42 -36.54
C LYS A 55 -34.49 15.60 -35.24
N GLU A 56 -33.92 14.40 -35.25
CA GLU A 56 -33.90 13.44 -34.14
C GLU A 56 -32.52 13.38 -33.46
N ASP A 57 -31.53 14.02 -34.06
CA ASP A 57 -30.17 14.13 -33.57
C ASP A 57 -30.00 15.33 -32.61
N ALA A 58 -29.47 15.05 -31.42
CA ALA A 58 -29.14 16.05 -30.41
C ALA A 58 -27.78 16.74 -30.68
N CYS A 59 -26.93 16.15 -31.51
CA CYS A 59 -25.60 16.61 -31.90
C CYS A 59 -25.41 16.60 -33.45
N PRO A 60 -26.23 17.35 -34.23
CA PRO A 60 -26.32 17.26 -35.71
C PRO A 60 -25.07 17.66 -36.51
N HIS A 61 -23.94 17.90 -35.83
CA HIS A 61 -22.67 18.27 -36.42
C HIS A 61 -21.50 17.44 -35.85
N GLU A 62 -21.78 16.42 -35.04
CA GLU A 62 -20.79 15.60 -34.34
C GLU A 62 -21.31 14.17 -34.19
N LYS A 63 -20.77 13.28 -35.03
CA LYS A 63 -21.17 11.87 -35.09
C LYS A 63 -21.33 11.24 -33.71
N GLY A 64 -22.46 10.61 -33.47
CA GLY A 64 -22.72 9.90 -32.24
C GLY A 64 -23.39 8.54 -32.41
N ASP A 65 -23.80 7.98 -31.28
CA ASP A 65 -24.53 6.71 -31.24
C ASP A 65 -26.03 7.00 -31.26
N ALA A 66 -26.80 6.28 -32.07
CA ALA A 66 -28.25 6.38 -32.07
C ALA A 66 -28.88 6.12 -30.68
N GLN A 67 -28.24 5.31 -29.82
CA GLN A 67 -28.66 5.10 -28.42
C GLN A 67 -28.49 6.34 -27.54
N ASN A 68 -27.67 7.30 -27.96
CA ASN A 68 -27.44 8.58 -27.31
C ASN A 68 -28.00 9.75 -28.14
N ASN A 69 -29.01 9.49 -28.97
CA ASN A 69 -29.65 10.46 -29.86
C ASN A 69 -28.65 11.20 -30.78
N GLY A 70 -27.74 10.45 -31.41
CA GLY A 70 -26.76 11.01 -32.35
C GLY A 70 -25.61 11.77 -31.70
N CYS A 71 -25.50 11.73 -30.37
CA CYS A 71 -24.35 12.33 -29.66
C CYS A 71 -23.28 11.29 -29.28
N PRO A 72 -21.98 11.67 -29.25
CA PRO A 72 -20.95 10.84 -28.65
C PRO A 72 -21.20 10.67 -27.14
N TRP A 73 -20.82 9.51 -26.60
CA TRP A 73 -20.85 9.29 -25.16
C TRP A 73 -19.70 10.05 -24.48
N PRO A 74 -19.93 10.71 -23.34
CA PRO A 74 -18.87 11.34 -22.58
C PRO A 74 -17.94 10.31 -21.91
N ASP A 75 -16.71 10.76 -21.66
CA ASP A 75 -15.71 10.18 -20.76
C ASP A 75 -15.28 11.33 -19.84
N THR A 76 -15.99 11.47 -18.73
CA THR A 76 -15.97 12.67 -17.88
C THR A 76 -14.63 12.84 -17.14
N ASP A 77 -13.94 11.74 -16.82
CA ASP A 77 -12.65 11.78 -16.12
C ASP A 77 -11.44 11.47 -17.00
N GLY A 78 -11.67 11.05 -18.26
CA GLY A 78 -10.66 10.90 -19.29
C GLY A 78 -9.82 9.64 -19.12
N ASP A 79 -10.36 8.59 -18.51
CA ASP A 79 -9.66 7.32 -18.30
C ASP A 79 -9.73 6.36 -19.50
N GLY A 80 -10.54 6.69 -20.51
CA GLY A 80 -10.72 5.93 -21.74
C GLY A 80 -11.89 4.93 -21.69
N ILE A 81 -12.68 4.91 -20.61
CA ILE A 81 -13.92 4.15 -20.47
C ILE A 81 -15.08 5.15 -20.48
N LEU A 82 -16.05 4.94 -21.37
CA LEU A 82 -17.20 5.84 -21.50
C LEU A 82 -18.03 5.81 -20.21
N ASP A 83 -18.62 6.95 -19.83
CA ASP A 83 -19.43 7.11 -18.60
C ASP A 83 -20.55 6.06 -18.45
N LYS A 84 -21.06 5.53 -19.56
CA LYS A 84 -22.09 4.48 -19.58
C LYS A 84 -21.58 3.08 -19.21
N ASP A 85 -20.29 2.84 -19.38
CA ASP A 85 -19.60 1.58 -19.10
C ASP A 85 -18.66 1.70 -17.89
N ASP A 86 -18.51 2.91 -17.34
CA ASP A 86 -17.69 3.23 -16.18
C ASP A 86 -18.49 3.14 -14.86
N ALA A 87 -17.98 2.37 -13.90
CA ALA A 87 -18.56 2.25 -12.57
C ALA A 87 -18.28 3.49 -11.68
N CYS A 88 -17.29 4.32 -12.02
CA CYS A 88 -16.91 5.54 -11.33
C CYS A 88 -16.69 6.73 -12.30
N PRO A 89 -17.72 7.27 -12.99
CA PRO A 89 -17.61 8.27 -14.08
C PRO A 89 -16.98 9.65 -13.75
N THR A 90 -16.38 9.82 -12.58
CA THR A 90 -15.77 11.09 -12.14
C THR A 90 -14.42 10.88 -11.47
N LEU A 91 -13.90 9.65 -11.46
CA LEU A 91 -12.67 9.25 -10.79
C LEU A 91 -11.90 8.29 -11.70
N PRO A 92 -10.76 8.72 -12.29
CA PRO A 92 -10.13 7.94 -13.34
C PRO A 92 -9.64 6.60 -12.83
N GLY A 93 -9.97 5.54 -13.57
CA GLY A 93 -9.64 4.15 -13.26
C GLY A 93 -9.03 3.40 -14.43
N GLY A 94 -8.83 2.10 -14.22
CA GLY A 94 -8.33 1.21 -15.26
C GLY A 94 -9.40 0.19 -15.68
N PRO A 95 -9.30 -0.42 -16.88
CA PRO A 95 -10.21 -1.48 -17.30
C PRO A 95 -10.26 -2.67 -16.33
N GLU A 96 -9.20 -2.92 -15.58
CA GLU A 96 -9.15 -3.98 -14.55
C GLU A 96 -10.10 -3.72 -13.36
N ALA A 97 -10.56 -2.49 -13.20
CA ALA A 97 -11.47 -2.05 -12.14
C ALA A 97 -12.74 -1.37 -12.68
N ASN A 98 -13.08 -1.60 -13.96
CA ASN A 98 -14.26 -1.03 -14.63
C ASN A 98 -14.35 0.51 -14.49
N GLY A 99 -13.24 1.21 -14.74
CA GLY A 99 -13.17 2.68 -14.68
C GLY A 99 -13.15 3.27 -13.28
N CYS A 100 -13.23 2.43 -12.24
CA CYS A 100 -12.91 2.87 -10.88
C CYS A 100 -11.41 2.87 -10.61
N PRO A 101 -10.90 3.79 -9.76
CA PRO A 101 -9.54 3.72 -9.26
C PRO A 101 -9.33 2.36 -8.65
N SER A 102 -8.45 1.55 -9.25
CA SER A 102 -8.19 0.25 -8.69
C SER A 102 -7.52 0.48 -7.33
N ASN A 103 -8.13 -0.05 -6.27
CA ASN A 103 -7.43 -0.27 -4.99
C ASN A 103 -6.34 -1.35 -5.15
N ASN A 104 -5.87 -1.60 -6.38
CA ASN A 104 -4.90 -2.61 -6.70
C ASN A 104 -3.52 -2.10 -6.28
N CYS A 105 -3.22 -2.34 -5.01
CA CYS A 105 -1.92 -2.05 -4.43
C CYS A 105 -0.83 -3.01 -4.92
N ASP A 106 -1.07 -3.88 -5.91
CA ASP A 106 -0.08 -4.84 -6.41
C ASP A 106 1.19 -4.15 -6.88
N GLU A 107 1.10 -3.10 -7.70
CA GLU A 107 2.30 -2.37 -8.17
C GLU A 107 2.99 -1.66 -7.01
N PHE A 108 2.21 -1.06 -6.11
CA PHE A 108 2.72 -0.42 -4.89
C PHE A 108 3.52 -1.43 -4.05
N PHE A 109 2.95 -2.61 -3.77
CA PHE A 109 3.60 -3.65 -2.96
C PHE A 109 4.76 -4.33 -3.69
N LYS A 110 4.71 -4.48 -5.03
CA LYS A 110 5.87 -4.93 -5.82
C LYS A 110 7.05 -3.99 -5.64
N LYS A 111 6.81 -2.68 -5.74
CA LYS A 111 7.84 -1.66 -5.48
C LYS A 111 8.35 -1.70 -4.04
N GLU A 112 7.47 -1.88 -3.06
CA GLU A 112 7.91 -2.04 -1.66
C GLU A 112 8.77 -3.30 -1.47
N ALA A 113 8.42 -4.41 -2.13
CA ALA A 113 9.19 -5.65 -2.06
C ALA A 113 10.59 -5.48 -2.67
N GLU A 114 10.72 -4.75 -3.78
CA GLU A 114 12.02 -4.40 -4.37
C GLU A 114 12.85 -3.51 -3.44
N ILE A 115 12.25 -2.45 -2.88
CA ILE A 115 12.92 -1.58 -1.91
C ILE A 115 13.36 -2.37 -0.67
N LEU A 116 12.54 -3.30 -0.19
CA LEU A 116 12.89 -4.16 0.94
C LEU A 116 14.04 -5.11 0.58
N LYS A 117 14.03 -5.67 -0.63
CA LYS A 117 15.10 -6.55 -1.13
C LYS A 117 16.44 -5.81 -1.17
N GLU A 118 16.49 -4.65 -1.81
CA GLU A 118 17.71 -3.82 -1.86
C GLU A 118 18.19 -3.42 -0.46
N PHE A 119 17.26 -3.06 0.41
CA PHE A 119 17.56 -2.74 1.81
C PHE A 119 18.21 -3.93 2.54
N LYS A 120 17.67 -5.15 2.35
CA LYS A 120 18.22 -6.37 2.94
C LYS A 120 19.62 -6.67 2.41
N GLU A 121 19.81 -6.63 1.09
CA GLU A 121 21.10 -6.87 0.42
C GLU A 121 22.18 -5.88 0.86
N LYS A 122 21.81 -4.61 1.06
CA LYS A 122 22.73 -3.59 1.59
C LYS A 122 23.16 -3.88 3.02
N HIS A 123 22.20 -4.18 3.91
CA HIS A 123 22.46 -4.22 5.35
C HIS A 123 22.91 -5.60 5.86
N ILE A 124 22.69 -6.69 5.12
CA ILE A 124 23.21 -8.03 5.47
C ILE A 124 24.75 -8.06 5.51
N LEU A 125 25.42 -7.16 4.79
CA LEU A 125 26.88 -7.03 4.77
C LEU A 125 27.42 -6.30 6.01
N GLU A 126 26.55 -5.68 6.81
CA GLU A 126 26.93 -4.89 7.98
C GLU A 126 26.97 -5.70 9.30
N LYS A 127 27.04 -7.04 9.25
CA LYS A 127 26.99 -7.91 10.47
C LYS A 127 27.98 -7.48 11.56
N GLU A 128 29.22 -7.17 11.20
CA GLU A 128 30.23 -6.71 12.19
C GLU A 128 29.87 -5.36 12.81
N LYS A 129 29.13 -4.49 12.10
CA LYS A 129 28.61 -3.23 12.63
C LYS A 129 27.59 -3.47 13.75
N PHE A 130 26.70 -4.45 13.62
CA PHE A 130 25.72 -4.79 14.68
C PHE A 130 26.39 -5.49 15.88
N LYS A 131 27.38 -6.34 15.61
CA LYS A 131 28.20 -6.94 16.66
C LYS A 131 28.97 -5.90 17.48
N ALA A 132 29.55 -4.89 16.82
CA ALA A 132 30.20 -3.76 17.49
C ALA A 132 29.18 -2.91 18.27
N LEU A 133 28.01 -2.63 17.68
CA LEU A 133 26.92 -1.90 18.32
C LEU A 133 26.52 -2.52 19.66
N ARG A 134 26.33 -3.84 19.69
CA ARG A 134 26.00 -4.58 20.92
C ARG A 134 27.00 -4.28 22.04
N THR A 135 28.29 -4.38 21.76
CA THR A 135 29.33 -4.14 22.76
C THR A 135 29.21 -2.72 23.32
N VAL A 136 29.13 -1.71 22.43
CA VAL A 136 29.02 -0.30 22.83
C VAL A 136 27.75 -0.02 23.64
N ILE A 137 26.61 -0.58 23.26
CA ILE A 137 25.34 -0.44 23.98
C ILE A 137 25.49 -0.89 25.43
N PHE A 138 25.92 -2.14 25.65
CA PHE A 138 25.94 -2.73 26.99
C PHE A 138 27.18 -2.39 27.81
N ASP A 139 28.14 -1.66 27.24
CA ASP A 139 29.21 -0.99 28.01
C ASP A 139 28.75 0.35 28.60
N HIS A 140 27.77 1.02 27.97
CA HIS A 140 27.22 2.30 28.44
C HIS A 140 25.96 2.15 29.29
N ILE A 141 25.28 1.00 29.24
CA ILE A 141 24.08 0.75 30.02
C ILE A 141 24.46 0.07 31.35
N PRO A 142 24.25 0.75 32.50
CA PRO A 142 24.56 0.18 33.81
C PRO A 142 23.64 -0.99 34.14
N ARG A 143 24.19 -2.04 34.76
CA ARG A 143 23.41 -3.23 35.15
C ARG A 143 22.35 -2.90 36.20
N GLU A 144 22.58 -1.84 36.98
CA GLU A 144 21.74 -1.36 38.08
C GLU A 144 20.35 -0.95 37.60
N LEU A 145 20.19 -0.66 36.30
CA LEU A 145 18.89 -0.41 35.67
C LEU A 145 18.01 -1.66 35.58
N PHE A 146 18.57 -2.85 35.81
CA PHE A 146 17.89 -4.14 35.74
C PHE A 146 17.88 -4.79 37.14
N PRO A 147 17.07 -4.28 38.09
CA PRO A 147 17.10 -4.75 39.48
C PRO A 147 16.59 -6.19 39.63
N LYS A 148 15.59 -6.57 38.84
CA LYS A 148 15.02 -7.93 38.83
C LYS A 148 15.90 -8.88 38.01
N ASN A 149 15.80 -10.18 38.25
CA ASN A 149 16.61 -11.19 37.56
C ASN A 149 16.07 -11.60 36.18
N ASN A 150 14.82 -11.26 35.91
CA ASN A 150 14.13 -11.47 34.63
C ASN A 150 13.91 -10.13 33.95
N ILE A 151 14.30 -9.99 32.69
CA ILE A 151 14.08 -8.78 31.89
C ILE A 151 13.42 -9.12 30.55
N SER A 152 12.64 -8.19 30.03
CA SER A 152 12.01 -8.30 28.70
C SER A 152 12.92 -7.66 27.66
N VAL A 153 13.24 -8.39 26.59
CA VAL A 153 13.96 -7.85 25.42
C VAL A 153 13.02 -7.83 24.22
N SER A 154 12.70 -6.64 23.73
CA SER A 154 11.80 -6.45 22.60
C SER A 154 12.56 -6.78 21.31
N ILE A 155 12.19 -7.88 20.66
CA ILE A 155 12.78 -8.33 19.39
C ILE A 155 11.84 -8.14 18.20
N HIS A 156 10.61 -7.71 18.48
CA HIS A 156 9.57 -7.47 17.48
C HIS A 156 8.62 -6.36 17.99
N THR A 157 8.05 -5.57 17.09
CA THR A 157 6.95 -4.65 17.45
C THR A 157 5.84 -4.77 16.43
N TYR A 158 4.63 -5.11 16.86
CA TYR A 158 3.47 -5.02 15.97
C TYR A 158 3.26 -3.59 15.50
N THR A 159 2.82 -3.47 14.25
CA THR A 159 2.28 -2.23 13.70
C THR A 159 0.82 -2.47 13.37
N PHE A 160 -0.02 -1.50 13.72
CA PHE A 160 -1.41 -1.48 13.28
C PHE A 160 -1.44 -1.11 11.80
N ILE A 161 -1.92 -2.03 10.96
CA ILE A 161 -2.31 -1.72 9.60
C ILE A 161 -3.73 -1.16 9.68
N ASN A 162 -3.96 0.06 9.19
CA ASN A 162 -5.30 0.62 9.18
C ASN A 162 -5.99 0.21 7.88
N ASP A 163 -6.66 -0.94 7.93
CA ASP A 163 -7.41 -1.50 6.81
C ASP A 163 -8.69 -0.72 6.47
N ASN A 164 -9.08 0.25 7.31
CA ASN A 164 -10.26 1.09 7.11
C ASN A 164 -9.99 2.32 6.22
N ILE A 165 -8.75 2.52 5.75
CA ILE A 165 -8.39 3.59 4.81
C ILE A 165 -8.12 2.95 3.44
N SER A 166 -8.75 3.50 2.39
CA SER A 166 -8.70 2.94 1.03
C SER A 166 -7.35 3.11 0.32
N ASN A 167 -6.43 3.93 0.83
CA ASN A 167 -5.15 4.17 0.17
C ASN A 167 -4.12 3.05 0.43
N CYS A 168 -3.32 2.70 -0.58
CA CYS A 168 -2.31 1.64 -0.46
C CYS A 168 -1.23 1.95 0.59
N ALA A 169 -0.93 3.24 0.80
CA ALA A 169 0.06 3.69 1.78
C ALA A 169 -0.34 3.34 3.22
N SER A 170 -1.63 3.36 3.59
CA SER A 170 -2.09 2.95 4.92
C SER A 170 -1.93 1.46 5.18
N LYS A 171 -1.79 0.67 4.10
CA LYS A 171 -1.57 -0.78 4.12
C LYS A 171 -0.08 -1.16 4.02
N SER A 172 0.81 -0.19 3.87
CA SER A 172 2.26 -0.41 3.77
C SER A 172 2.82 -1.10 5.02
N THR A 173 3.61 -2.15 4.80
CA THR A 173 4.40 -2.82 5.86
C THR A 173 5.90 -2.58 5.72
N LEU A 174 6.33 -1.80 4.73
CA LEU A 174 7.75 -1.64 4.38
C LEU A 174 8.61 -1.14 5.54
N GLY A 175 8.17 -0.10 6.25
CA GLY A 175 8.92 0.45 7.38
C GLY A 175 9.11 -0.56 8.51
N PHE A 176 8.07 -1.33 8.79
CA PHE A 176 8.09 -2.41 9.77
C PHE A 176 9.03 -3.55 9.33
N ASN A 177 8.92 -4.02 8.08
CA ASN A 177 9.76 -5.09 7.56
C ASN A 177 11.25 -4.70 7.55
N LYS A 178 11.55 -3.42 7.29
CA LYS A 178 12.92 -2.87 7.43
C LYS A 178 13.38 -2.91 8.89
N SER A 179 12.56 -2.45 9.84
CA SER A 179 12.90 -2.50 11.26
C SER A 179 13.13 -3.94 11.74
N LEU A 180 12.23 -4.85 11.39
CA LEU A 180 12.31 -6.26 11.75
C LEU A 180 13.59 -6.91 11.20
N PHE A 181 13.98 -6.59 9.96
CA PHE A 181 15.23 -7.06 9.40
C PHE A 181 16.46 -6.55 10.17
N LEU A 182 16.48 -5.28 10.57
CA LEU A 182 17.57 -4.73 11.39
C LEU A 182 17.58 -5.34 12.80
N ASP A 183 16.41 -5.59 13.39
CA ASP A 183 16.27 -6.28 14.67
C ASP A 183 16.91 -7.68 14.60
N GLN A 184 16.77 -8.41 13.49
CA GLN A 184 17.39 -9.73 13.31
C GLN A 184 18.90 -9.68 13.17
N LEU A 185 19.44 -8.63 12.54
CA LEU A 185 20.89 -8.44 12.48
C LEU A 185 21.48 -8.16 13.86
N PHE A 186 20.69 -7.58 14.76
CA PHE A 186 21.12 -7.27 16.13
C PHE A 186 20.85 -8.43 17.10
N TRP A 187 19.61 -8.89 17.21
CA TRP A 187 19.14 -9.92 18.14
C TRP A 187 19.42 -11.33 17.59
N THR A 188 20.70 -11.67 17.54
CA THR A 188 21.17 -13.03 17.24
C THR A 188 21.35 -13.84 18.52
N LYS A 189 21.51 -15.16 18.40
CA LYS A 189 21.88 -16.03 19.53
C LYS A 189 23.10 -15.50 20.29
N ASP A 190 24.13 -15.06 19.57
CA ASP A 190 25.34 -14.48 20.17
C ASP A 190 25.04 -13.21 20.98
N THR A 191 24.07 -12.41 20.53
CA THR A 191 23.62 -11.23 21.28
C THR A 191 22.88 -11.63 22.54
N PHE A 192 21.98 -12.61 22.49
CA PHE A 192 21.35 -13.17 23.69
C PHE A 192 22.38 -13.71 24.68
N ASP A 193 23.32 -14.54 24.21
CA ASP A 193 24.44 -15.08 24.98
C ASP A 193 25.25 -13.96 25.67
N TYR A 194 25.58 -12.90 24.93
CA TYR A 194 26.36 -11.77 25.42
C TYR A 194 25.59 -10.96 26.48
N VAL A 195 24.34 -10.62 26.22
CA VAL A 195 23.50 -9.79 27.10
C VAL A 195 23.20 -10.51 28.40
N ALA A 196 22.81 -11.79 28.34
CA ALA A 196 22.53 -12.60 29.52
C ALA A 196 23.76 -12.69 30.41
N LYS A 197 24.95 -12.88 29.82
CA LYS A 197 26.23 -12.94 30.55
C LYS A 197 26.62 -11.57 31.15
N LYS A 198 26.53 -10.49 30.36
CA LYS A 198 26.93 -9.14 30.78
C LYS A 198 26.05 -8.60 31.90
N LEU A 199 24.73 -8.79 31.79
CA LEU A 199 23.76 -8.30 32.77
C LEU A 199 23.52 -9.29 33.93
N LYS A 200 23.86 -10.57 33.75
CA LYS A 200 23.52 -11.68 34.67
C LYS A 200 22.00 -11.80 34.87
N LYS A 201 21.26 -11.87 33.76
CA LYS A 201 19.79 -11.86 33.74
C LYS A 201 19.25 -12.95 32.82
N ASN A 202 18.04 -13.40 33.13
CA ASN A 202 17.22 -14.17 32.21
C ASN A 202 16.54 -13.20 31.24
N LEU A 203 16.58 -13.53 29.95
CA LEU A 203 16.04 -12.69 28.88
C LEU A 203 14.75 -13.30 28.35
N PHE A 204 13.66 -12.56 28.44
CA PHE A 204 12.39 -12.93 27.84
C PHE A 204 12.29 -12.23 26.48
N PRO A 205 12.43 -12.96 25.35
CA PRO A 205 12.16 -12.38 24.05
C PRO A 205 10.66 -12.05 23.98
N THR A 206 10.38 -10.83 23.55
CA THR A 206 9.05 -10.23 23.66
C THR A 206 8.73 -9.42 22.42
N TYR A 207 7.45 -9.17 22.22
CA TYR A 207 6.92 -8.28 21.20
C TYR A 207 6.11 -7.12 21.83
N ASP A 208 5.62 -6.20 21.00
CA ASP A 208 4.87 -5.00 21.42
C ASP A 208 5.60 -4.21 22.53
N PHE A 209 6.82 -3.77 22.21
CA PHE A 209 7.66 -2.98 23.13
C PHE A 209 7.96 -3.68 24.47
N GLY A 210 8.02 -4.99 24.45
CA GLY A 210 8.34 -5.80 25.62
C GLY A 210 7.18 -6.09 26.57
N LYS A 211 5.94 -5.82 26.13
CA LYS A 211 4.72 -6.09 26.90
C LYS A 211 4.32 -7.55 26.88
N LEU A 212 4.50 -8.22 25.75
CA LEU A 212 3.99 -9.56 25.52
C LEU A 212 5.13 -10.54 25.25
N PRO A 213 5.24 -11.64 26.00
CA PRO A 213 6.25 -12.66 25.81
C PRO A 213 5.96 -13.48 24.56
N ILE A 214 7.01 -14.00 23.93
CA ILE A 214 6.84 -14.93 22.81
C ILE A 214 6.43 -16.30 23.37
N GLY A 215 5.23 -16.72 23.00
CA GLY A 215 4.71 -18.05 23.29
C GLY A 215 4.96 -19.04 22.17
N THR A 216 4.65 -20.32 22.41
CA THR A 216 4.80 -21.39 21.42
C THR A 216 4.01 -21.16 20.14
N ASP A 217 2.86 -20.49 20.23
CA ASP A 217 2.00 -20.23 19.06
C ASP A 217 2.67 -19.27 18.07
N LEU A 218 3.35 -18.23 18.57
CA LEU A 218 4.11 -17.29 17.73
C LEU A 218 5.41 -17.89 17.16
N LEU A 219 5.96 -18.95 17.76
CA LEU A 219 7.15 -19.61 17.21
C LEU A 219 6.85 -20.20 15.83
N ASN A 220 5.63 -20.67 15.59
CA ASN A 220 5.25 -21.20 14.28
C ASN A 220 5.26 -20.10 13.20
N ASP A 221 4.80 -18.90 13.51
CA ASP A 221 4.82 -17.76 12.58
C ASP A 221 6.26 -17.34 12.24
N TYR A 222 7.13 -17.31 13.25
CA TYR A 222 8.55 -17.02 13.07
C TYR A 222 9.26 -18.08 12.22
N ARG A 223 8.93 -19.37 12.42
CA ARG A 223 9.45 -20.47 11.59
C ARG A 223 9.09 -20.30 10.12
N GLN A 224 7.83 -19.96 9.82
CA GLN A 224 7.40 -19.75 8.43
C GLN A 224 8.07 -18.51 7.80
N GLY A 225 8.30 -17.47 8.61
CA GLY A 225 9.02 -16.27 8.19
C GLY A 225 10.54 -16.41 8.08
N GLY A 226 11.12 -17.52 8.55
CA GLY A 226 12.57 -17.74 8.63
C GLY A 226 13.27 -16.79 9.61
N TYR A 227 12.55 -16.36 10.65
CA TYR A 227 13.01 -15.37 11.61
C TYR A 227 13.24 -16.01 12.97
N TYR A 228 14.37 -15.68 13.61
CA TYR A 228 14.65 -16.08 15.00
C TYR A 228 14.58 -17.58 15.29
N ASP A 229 14.86 -18.46 14.32
CA ASP A 229 14.81 -19.94 14.48
C ASP A 229 15.59 -20.44 15.71
N PHE A 230 16.67 -19.75 16.09
CA PHE A 230 17.44 -20.10 17.28
C PHE A 230 16.65 -20.01 18.60
N ILE A 231 15.57 -19.22 18.66
CA ILE A 231 14.71 -19.08 19.83
C ILE A 231 13.93 -20.36 20.11
N GLU A 232 13.70 -21.23 19.12
CA GLU A 232 13.04 -22.52 19.33
C GLU A 232 13.85 -23.44 20.27
N SER A 233 15.18 -23.23 20.34
CA SER A 233 16.06 -23.96 21.25
C SER A 233 15.99 -23.47 22.69
N PHE A 234 15.26 -22.38 22.95
CA PHE A 234 15.20 -21.77 24.28
C PHE A 234 14.33 -22.60 25.23
N PRO A 235 14.73 -22.73 26.50
CA PRO A 235 13.89 -23.32 27.53
C PRO A 235 12.50 -22.69 27.60
N GLN A 236 11.52 -23.50 27.99
CA GLN A 236 10.14 -23.08 28.17
C GLN A 236 9.80 -22.89 29.66
N THR A 237 8.94 -21.93 29.96
CA THR A 237 8.37 -21.69 31.30
C THR A 237 6.87 -21.38 31.19
N LEU A 238 6.14 -21.55 32.29
CA LEU A 238 4.70 -21.31 32.36
C LEU A 238 4.40 -19.94 32.94
N GLU A 239 3.54 -19.18 32.27
CA GLU A 239 2.90 -18.00 32.87
C GLU A 239 1.88 -18.42 33.93
N LEU A 240 1.54 -17.51 34.85
CA LEU A 240 0.44 -17.67 35.80
C LEU A 240 -0.89 -18.10 35.14
N ASN A 241 -1.08 -17.75 33.86
CA ASN A 241 -2.26 -18.07 33.05
C ASN A 241 -2.10 -19.31 32.13
N ARG A 242 -1.10 -20.17 32.36
CA ARG A 242 -0.82 -21.43 31.62
C ARG A 242 -0.32 -21.29 30.18
N ASN A 243 0.01 -20.09 29.71
CA ASN A 243 0.69 -19.94 28.42
C ASN A 243 2.15 -20.39 28.52
N ILE A 244 2.59 -21.19 27.55
CA ILE A 244 3.98 -21.64 27.43
C ILE A 244 4.77 -20.53 26.74
N MET A 245 5.81 -20.05 27.41
CA MET A 245 6.69 -18.98 26.92
C MET A 245 8.13 -19.45 26.88
N VAL A 246 8.90 -18.89 25.94
CA VAL A 246 10.34 -19.15 25.86
C VAL A 246 11.14 -18.08 26.60
N TYR A 247 12.28 -18.46 27.13
CA TYR A 247 13.23 -17.55 27.75
C TYR A 247 14.66 -18.03 27.53
N TYR A 248 15.61 -17.10 27.58
CA TYR A 248 17.02 -17.41 27.50
C TYR A 248 17.69 -17.23 28.88
N ASP A 249 18.35 -18.27 29.37
CA ASP A 249 19.25 -18.19 30.51
C ASP A 249 20.61 -18.81 30.19
N ARG A 250 21.63 -18.38 30.93
CA ARG A 250 22.96 -19.00 30.89
C ARG A 250 23.39 -19.43 32.28
N GLY A 251 22.65 -20.39 32.85
CA GLY A 251 22.98 -21.01 34.15
C GLY A 251 22.58 -20.16 35.35
N ASN A 252 21.53 -19.34 35.19
CA ASN A 252 20.95 -18.65 36.34
C ASN A 252 20.15 -19.67 37.17
N LYS A 253 20.43 -19.78 38.47
CA LYS A 253 19.75 -20.76 39.33
C LYS A 253 18.35 -20.32 39.74
N GLU A 254 18.02 -19.06 39.51
CA GLU A 254 16.72 -18.50 39.87
C GLU A 254 15.64 -18.84 38.84
N LYS A 255 14.42 -19.04 39.34
CA LYS A 255 13.25 -19.38 38.53
C LYS A 255 12.97 -18.28 37.50
N ALA A 256 12.92 -18.67 36.24
CA ALA A 256 12.51 -17.79 35.15
C ALA A 256 11.00 -17.56 35.21
N GLU A 257 10.61 -16.31 35.50
CA GLU A 257 9.22 -15.88 35.60
C GLU A 257 9.03 -14.55 34.87
N PHE A 258 8.09 -14.54 33.94
CA PHE A 258 7.69 -13.34 33.23
C PHE A 258 6.75 -12.50 34.10
N HIS A 259 6.96 -11.18 34.10
CA HIS A 259 6.08 -10.24 34.78
C HIS A 259 5.93 -8.98 33.91
N PRO A 260 4.72 -8.40 33.76
CA PRO A 260 4.51 -7.20 32.95
C PRO A 260 5.40 -6.00 33.34
N TYR A 261 5.65 -5.82 34.64
CA TYR A 261 6.62 -4.86 35.21
C TYR A 261 8.08 -5.33 35.27
N ASN A 262 8.48 -6.33 34.47
CA ASN A 262 9.90 -6.56 34.24
C ASN A 262 10.49 -5.35 33.51
N THR A 263 11.76 -5.05 33.76
CA THR A 263 12.48 -4.00 33.01
C THR A 263 12.44 -4.38 31.54
N ARG A 264 12.02 -3.44 30.68
CA ARG A 264 11.87 -3.68 29.24
C ARG A 264 12.99 -2.96 28.51
N LEU A 265 13.71 -3.71 27.69
CA LEU A 265 14.79 -3.22 26.85
C LEU A 265 14.34 -3.28 25.38
N LYS A 266 14.39 -2.15 24.68
CA LYS A 266 14.15 -2.08 23.24
C LYS A 266 15.32 -1.39 22.56
N VAL A 267 15.89 -2.02 21.54
CA VAL A 267 16.79 -1.35 20.59
C VAL A 267 15.93 -0.89 19.41
N ASN A 268 16.02 0.38 19.04
CA ASN A 268 15.18 1.02 18.04
C ASN A 268 16.05 1.52 16.89
N PHE A 269 15.74 0.99 15.70
CA PHE A 269 16.46 1.26 14.47
C PHE A 269 15.76 2.26 13.54
N GLY A 270 14.72 2.97 14.01
CA GLY A 270 13.92 3.88 13.18
C GLY A 270 14.72 4.99 12.49
N LEU A 271 15.87 5.39 13.03
CA LEU A 271 16.78 6.39 12.43
C LEU A 271 18.05 5.78 11.81
N TYR A 272 18.17 4.45 11.78
CA TYR A 272 19.37 3.78 11.33
C TYR A 272 19.65 4.02 9.85
N ALA A 273 18.65 3.81 9.00
CA ALA A 273 18.79 3.95 7.56
C ALA A 273 19.12 5.38 7.12
N ALA A 274 18.57 6.38 7.82
CA ALA A 274 18.70 7.79 7.46
C ALA A 274 19.93 8.47 8.10
N LYS A 275 20.30 8.09 9.33
CA LYS A 275 21.30 8.81 10.14
C LYS A 275 22.36 7.91 10.75
N ASN A 276 22.36 6.61 10.45
CA ASN A 276 23.20 5.62 11.14
C ASN A 276 23.05 5.71 12.68
N ARG A 277 21.85 6.03 13.15
CA ARG A 277 21.55 6.30 14.55
C ARG A 277 20.63 5.24 15.10
N VAL A 278 20.96 4.74 16.29
CA VAL A 278 20.19 3.74 17.04
C VAL A 278 19.87 4.32 18.40
N SER A 279 18.64 4.14 18.86
CA SER A 279 18.26 4.47 20.23
C SER A 279 17.94 3.21 21.02
N VAL A 280 18.29 3.19 22.31
CA VAL A 280 17.95 2.11 23.22
C VAL A 280 17.06 2.67 24.31
N GLU A 281 15.87 2.11 24.44
CA GLU A 281 14.90 2.46 25.47
C GLU A 281 14.91 1.41 26.59
N ILE A 282 14.99 1.88 27.83
CA ILE A 282 14.92 1.04 29.03
C ILE A 282 13.75 1.55 29.87
N ARG A 283 12.64 0.79 29.85
CA ARG A 283 11.39 1.09 30.55
C ARG A 283 11.20 0.20 31.78
N ASN A 284 10.17 0.52 32.57
CA ASN A 284 9.88 -0.08 33.88
C ASN A 284 11.07 0.03 34.85
N VAL A 285 11.68 1.22 34.91
CA VAL A 285 12.65 1.59 35.94
C VAL A 285 11.98 2.54 36.95
N PRO A 286 12.46 2.63 38.21
CA PRO A 286 11.74 3.31 39.29
C PRO A 286 11.31 4.76 39.04
N LYS A 287 12.00 5.48 38.12
CA LYS A 287 11.78 6.92 37.85
C LYS A 287 11.19 7.24 36.47
N GLY A 288 10.74 6.25 35.70
CA GLY A 288 10.30 6.49 34.33
C GLY A 288 10.94 5.54 33.33
N TYR A 289 11.53 6.10 32.27
CA TYR A 289 12.35 5.38 31.32
C TYR A 289 13.58 6.17 30.90
N TYR A 290 14.62 5.46 30.46
CA TYR A 290 15.83 6.07 29.91
C TYR A 290 15.91 5.83 28.41
N SER A 291 16.39 6.82 27.65
CA SER A 291 16.78 6.65 26.25
C SER A 291 18.28 6.91 26.08
N TYR A 292 18.97 5.98 25.43
CA TYR A 292 20.37 6.09 25.06
C TYR A 292 20.46 6.21 23.55
N THR A 293 21.21 7.18 23.05
CA THR A 293 21.42 7.38 21.61
C THR A 293 22.85 7.01 21.23
N PHE A 294 22.99 6.20 20.19
CA PHE A 294 24.27 5.80 19.61
C PHE A 294 24.27 6.14 18.11
N GLU A 295 25.42 6.55 17.59
CA GLU A 295 25.58 6.89 16.17
C GLU A 295 26.87 6.32 15.62
N TYR A 296 26.81 5.81 14.39
CA TYR A 296 27.98 5.26 13.70
C TYR A 296 28.69 6.37 12.91
N ILE A 297 29.81 6.85 13.44
CA ILE A 297 30.55 7.99 12.90
C ILE A 297 31.98 7.54 12.61
N ALA A 298 32.42 7.77 11.36
CA ALA A 298 33.78 7.44 10.91
C ALA A 298 34.20 5.99 11.20
N GLY A 299 33.31 5.02 10.93
CA GLY A 299 33.60 3.60 11.08
C GLY A 299 33.45 3.03 12.50
N GLN A 300 32.95 3.81 13.46
CA GLN A 300 32.81 3.38 14.85
C GLN A 300 31.50 3.84 15.47
N TRP A 301 30.93 3.01 16.35
CA TRP A 301 29.79 3.39 17.18
C TRP A 301 30.22 4.29 18.33
N LYS A 302 29.53 5.42 18.48
CA LYS A 302 29.75 6.37 19.55
C LYS A 302 28.47 6.55 20.35
N PHE A 303 28.61 6.61 21.67
CA PHE A 303 27.56 7.10 22.55
C PHE A 303 27.39 8.61 22.34
N ILE A 304 26.15 9.06 22.16
CA ILE A 304 25.82 10.45 21.87
C ILE A 304 25.21 11.13 23.08
N LYS A 305 24.14 10.54 23.63
CA LYS A 305 23.43 11.09 24.78
C LYS A 305 22.62 10.04 25.52
N LYS A 306 22.39 10.32 26.80
CA LYS A 306 21.43 9.65 27.67
C LYS A 306 20.39 10.69 28.08
N GLU A 307 19.12 10.32 28.01
CA GLU A 307 18.00 11.14 28.47
C GLU A 307 17.19 10.33 29.49
N GLU A 308 16.66 11.03 30.50
CA GLU A 308 15.76 10.50 31.51
C GLU A 308 14.39 11.13 31.29
N HIS A 309 13.36 10.29 31.28
CA HIS A 309 11.98 10.70 31.04
C HIS A 309 11.12 10.20 32.18
N SER A 310 10.31 11.07 32.79
CA SER A 310 9.28 10.65 33.74
C SER A 310 8.10 10.02 33.00
N TYR A 311 7.38 9.11 33.68
CA TYR A 311 6.07 8.66 33.20
C TYR A 311 5.01 9.76 33.31
#